data_AF-A0A9C7PND3-F1
#
_entry.id   AF-A0A9C7PND3-F1
#
_cell.length_a   1.000
_cell.length_b   1.000
_cell.length_c   1.000
_cell.angle_alpha   90.00
_cell.angle_beta   90.00
_cell.angle_gamma   90.00
#
_symmetry.space_group_name_H-M   'P 1'
#
loop_
_entity.id
_entity.type
_entity.pdbx_description
1 polymer ?
#
loop_
_entity_poly.entity_id
_entity_poly.type
_entity_poly.pdbx_seq_one_letter_code
_entity_poly.pdbx_strand_id
1 'polypeptide(L)'
;MHATNSRLESLIDLQESALKHDDRYQEWLIPAVFRTHPGLQKRSRSPMDGRQQLMLLLGSRLAGLGVGSIENTIADETALPASNLFFIESGPISKIGDDSKTLSSKVRSSRYDLQSVLAGAYIAETLPEAMQRRTTLKPHECVVTRCGTVVGKNWVRAPRRPDNETGLLSREDEIDGLRAEVSRLVPATQALEDELLTVRERFRFLEQQKQTEQQEVHGLRLTGMNTASLWQIRKHGLLRLKPDDISLPAKWKNLSPSLVKLERGSMMPVGILLWRKMRQVRLIVIGKPC
;
A
#
# COMPACT_ATOMS: atom_id res chain seq x y z
N MET A 1 -3.17 10.60 0.15
CA MET A 1 -3.83 9.54 0.97
C MET A 1 -5.13 10.03 1.61
N HIS A 2 -5.15 11.13 2.38
CA HIS A 2 -6.40 11.59 3.00
C HIS A 2 -7.52 11.90 2.00
N ALA A 3 -7.24 12.61 0.90
CA ALA A 3 -8.25 12.91 -0.12
C ALA A 3 -8.81 11.66 -0.81
N THR A 4 -7.99 10.63 -1.06
CA THR A 4 -8.43 9.36 -1.67
C THR A 4 -9.28 8.55 -0.70
N ASN A 5 -8.92 8.50 0.59
CA ASN A 5 -9.71 7.84 1.62
C ASN A 5 -11.05 8.56 1.86
N SER A 6 -11.05 9.89 1.99
CA SER A 6 -12.27 10.66 2.18
C SER A 6 -13.24 10.53 1.00
N ARG A 7 -12.73 10.47 -0.24
CA ARG A 7 -13.55 10.21 -1.42
C ARG A 7 -14.11 8.78 -1.41
N LEU A 8 -13.29 7.80 -1.05
CA LEU A 8 -13.71 6.40 -0.92
C LEU A 8 -14.82 6.24 0.12
N GLU A 9 -14.66 6.83 1.32
CA GLU A 9 -15.67 6.83 2.37
C GLU A 9 -16.98 7.47 1.91
N SER A 10 -16.90 8.68 1.31
CA SER A 10 -18.10 9.36 0.80
C SER A 10 -18.82 8.56 -0.29
N LEU A 11 -18.10 7.87 -1.17
CA LEU A 11 -18.70 7.02 -2.20
C LEU A 11 -19.30 5.75 -1.62
N ILE A 12 -18.66 5.14 -0.62
CA ILE A 12 -19.22 3.99 0.12
C ILE A 12 -20.51 4.40 0.81
N ASP A 13 -20.53 5.52 1.54
CA ASP A 13 -21.72 6.02 2.24
C ASP A 13 -22.87 6.30 1.26
N LEU A 14 -22.56 6.90 0.10
CA LEU A 14 -23.54 7.16 -0.95
C LEU A 14 -24.09 5.86 -1.54
N GLN A 15 -23.23 4.87 -1.77
CA GLN A 15 -23.60 3.54 -2.29
C GLN A 15 -24.46 2.79 -1.27
N GLU A 16 -24.09 2.80 0.00
CA GLU A 16 -24.87 2.19 1.09
C GLU A 16 -26.23 2.87 1.23
N SER A 17 -26.28 4.20 1.19
CA SER A 17 -27.54 4.95 1.25
C SER A 17 -28.46 4.66 0.07
N ALA A 18 -27.91 4.47 -1.13
CA ALA A 18 -28.69 4.06 -2.30
C ALA A 18 -29.21 2.61 -2.22
N LEU A 19 -28.57 1.77 -1.40
CA LEU A 19 -28.95 0.38 -1.16
C LEU A 19 -29.78 0.20 0.12
N LYS A 20 -29.93 1.25 0.94
CA LYS A 20 -30.73 1.18 2.18
C LYS A 20 -32.20 0.95 1.82
N HIS A 21 -32.73 -0.09 2.45
CA HIS A 21 -34.14 -0.43 2.47
C HIS A 21 -34.68 -0.21 3.89
N ASP A 22 -35.99 -0.23 4.05
CA ASP A 22 -36.69 0.03 5.31
C ASP A 22 -36.30 -0.94 6.44
N ASP A 23 -36.55 -0.57 7.70
CA ASP A 23 -36.11 -1.30 8.89
C ASP A 23 -36.66 -2.75 8.92
N ARG A 24 -37.89 -2.94 8.45
CA ARG A 24 -38.50 -4.27 8.25
C ARG A 24 -37.73 -5.16 7.27
N TYR A 25 -37.12 -4.57 6.25
CA TYR A 25 -36.28 -5.32 5.32
C TYR A 25 -34.98 -5.75 6.01
N GLN A 26 -34.35 -4.88 6.81
CA GLN A 26 -33.14 -5.24 7.55
C GLN A 26 -33.40 -6.36 8.56
N GLU A 27 -34.52 -6.30 9.27
CA GLU A 27 -34.92 -7.32 10.25
C GLU A 27 -35.22 -8.68 9.60
N TRP A 28 -35.84 -8.68 8.41
CA TRP A 28 -36.01 -9.88 7.59
C TRP A 28 -34.68 -10.39 6.99
N LEU A 29 -33.80 -9.46 6.61
CA LEU A 29 -32.54 -9.74 5.93
C LEU A 29 -31.54 -10.42 6.88
N ILE A 30 -31.47 -10.08 8.17
CA ILE A 30 -30.52 -10.67 9.14
C ILE A 30 -30.59 -12.22 9.21
N PRO A 31 -31.77 -12.85 9.43
CA PRO A 31 -31.88 -14.31 9.40
C PRO A 31 -31.67 -14.90 8.00
N ALA A 32 -32.02 -14.16 6.93
CA ALA A 32 -31.79 -14.58 5.55
C ALA A 32 -30.30 -14.46 5.12
N VAL A 33 -29.52 -13.53 5.69
CA VAL A 33 -28.13 -13.20 5.30
C VAL A 33 -27.13 -14.26 5.70
N PHE A 34 -27.40 -15.06 6.74
CA PHE A 34 -26.61 -16.28 6.98
C PHE A 34 -26.69 -17.28 5.81
N ARG A 35 -27.58 -17.05 4.84
CA ARG A 35 -27.74 -17.81 3.59
C ARG A 35 -27.48 -16.98 2.32
N THR A 36 -27.24 -15.67 2.45
CA THR A 36 -27.21 -14.71 1.33
C THR A 36 -25.80 -14.19 1.07
N HIS A 37 -25.43 -14.08 -0.19
CA HIS A 37 -24.12 -13.64 -0.67
C HIS A 37 -24.20 -12.23 -1.29
N PRO A 38 -23.07 -11.51 -1.47
CA PRO A 38 -23.07 -10.14 -1.99
C PRO A 38 -23.83 -10.03 -3.31
N GLY A 39 -24.63 -8.96 -3.45
CA GLY A 39 -25.52 -8.73 -4.59
C GLY A 39 -24.83 -8.63 -5.96
N LEU A 40 -25.64 -8.66 -7.01
CA LEU A 40 -25.19 -8.72 -8.41
C LEU A 40 -24.25 -7.58 -8.81
N GLN A 41 -24.39 -6.40 -8.19
CA GLN A 41 -23.56 -5.24 -8.49
C GLN A 41 -22.06 -5.46 -8.21
N LYS A 42 -21.71 -6.21 -7.15
CA LYS A 42 -20.32 -6.41 -6.71
C LYS A 42 -19.56 -7.47 -7.52
N ARG A 43 -20.24 -8.24 -8.39
CA ARG A 43 -19.68 -9.45 -9.01
C ARG A 43 -19.80 -9.51 -10.53
N SER A 44 -20.50 -8.55 -11.15
CA SER A 44 -20.54 -8.40 -12.60
C SER A 44 -19.25 -7.75 -13.12
N ARG A 45 -18.16 -8.52 -13.19
CA ARG A 45 -16.95 -8.11 -13.93
C ARG A 45 -17.13 -8.48 -15.40
N SER A 46 -17.71 -7.58 -16.19
CA SER A 46 -17.65 -7.67 -17.66
C SER A 46 -17.00 -6.43 -18.29
N PRO A 47 -16.13 -6.58 -19.31
CA PRO A 47 -15.49 -5.45 -19.98
C PRO A 47 -16.52 -4.70 -20.81
N MET A 48 -16.81 -3.46 -20.41
CA MET A 48 -17.43 -2.29 -21.07
C MET A 48 -18.48 -2.39 -22.22
N ASP A 49 -18.78 -3.53 -22.86
CA ASP A 49 -19.57 -3.58 -24.10
C ASP A 49 -21.07 -3.98 -23.90
N GLY A 50 -21.49 -4.31 -22.67
CA GLY A 50 -22.88 -4.62 -22.35
C GLY A 50 -23.33 -4.23 -20.93
N ARG A 51 -22.43 -3.65 -20.14
CA ARG A 51 -22.68 -3.33 -18.72
C ARG A 51 -23.76 -2.26 -18.55
N GLN A 52 -23.73 -1.21 -19.38
CA GLN A 52 -24.70 -0.13 -19.31
C GLN A 52 -26.12 -0.62 -19.64
N GLN A 53 -26.25 -1.48 -20.66
CA GLN A 53 -27.53 -2.08 -21.05
C GLN A 53 -28.04 -3.04 -19.98
N LEU A 54 -27.15 -3.79 -19.31
CA LEU A 54 -27.51 -4.60 -18.14
C LEU A 54 -28.08 -3.74 -17.01
N MET A 55 -27.44 -2.62 -16.68
CA MET A 55 -27.94 -1.71 -15.65
C MET A 55 -29.32 -1.19 -15.98
N LEU A 56 -29.49 -0.76 -17.23
CA LEU A 56 -30.75 -0.18 -17.68
C LEU A 56 -31.84 -1.25 -17.67
N LEU A 57 -31.55 -2.47 -18.11
CA LEU A 57 -32.52 -3.58 -18.14
C LEU A 57 -32.92 -4.05 -16.73
N LEU A 58 -31.95 -4.25 -15.84
CA LEU A 58 -32.20 -4.78 -14.50
C LEU A 58 -32.70 -3.70 -13.53
N GLY A 59 -32.22 -2.45 -13.65
CA GLY A 59 -32.60 -1.36 -12.75
C GLY A 59 -32.36 -1.72 -11.29
N SER A 60 -33.37 -1.51 -10.44
CA SER A 60 -33.35 -1.90 -9.01
C SER A 60 -33.01 -3.38 -8.78
N ARG A 61 -33.24 -4.27 -9.75
CA ARG A 61 -32.87 -5.69 -9.65
C ARG A 61 -31.36 -5.92 -9.62
N LEU A 62 -30.54 -4.94 -9.99
CA LEU A 62 -29.08 -5.01 -9.82
C LEU A 62 -28.67 -5.11 -8.36
N ALA A 63 -29.42 -4.50 -7.45
CA ALA A 63 -29.21 -4.60 -6.01
C ALA A 63 -29.72 -5.93 -5.43
N GLY A 64 -30.22 -6.83 -6.28
CA GLY A 64 -30.79 -8.11 -5.87
C GLY A 64 -29.82 -9.00 -5.11
N LEU A 65 -30.40 -9.84 -4.28
CA LEU A 65 -29.73 -10.70 -3.32
C LEU A 65 -29.39 -12.05 -3.95
N GLY A 66 -28.13 -12.46 -3.80
CA GLY A 66 -27.69 -13.77 -4.25
C GLY A 66 -27.96 -14.84 -3.19
N VAL A 67 -28.76 -15.85 -3.51
CA VAL A 67 -29.19 -16.91 -2.57
C VAL A 67 -28.66 -18.27 -2.97
N GLY A 68 -28.51 -19.16 -1.99
CA GLY A 68 -28.11 -20.55 -2.23
C GLY A 68 -29.22 -21.40 -2.87
N SER A 69 -30.45 -21.28 -2.36
CA SER A 69 -31.66 -21.84 -2.97
C SER A 69 -32.83 -20.89 -2.74
N ILE A 70 -33.66 -20.70 -3.76
CA ILE A 70 -34.82 -19.81 -3.70
C ILE A 70 -35.89 -20.41 -2.79
N GLU A 71 -36.13 -21.73 -2.88
CA GLU A 71 -37.12 -22.46 -2.07
C GLU A 71 -36.84 -22.36 -0.58
N ASN A 72 -35.55 -22.39 -0.20
CA ASN A 72 -35.14 -22.26 1.20
C ASN A 72 -35.16 -20.81 1.71
N THR A 73 -35.24 -19.84 0.81
CA THR A 73 -35.24 -18.41 1.16
C THR A 73 -36.65 -17.84 1.17
N ILE A 74 -37.50 -18.26 0.22
CA ILE A 74 -38.90 -17.87 0.10
C ILE A 74 -39.75 -19.09 0.47
N ALA A 75 -39.78 -19.41 1.76
CA ALA A 75 -40.62 -20.48 2.29
C ALA A 75 -42.07 -19.99 2.54
N ASP A 76 -42.25 -18.70 2.79
CA ASP A 76 -43.54 -18.07 3.07
C ASP A 76 -43.57 -16.66 2.45
N GLU A 77 -44.53 -16.43 1.55
CA GLU A 77 -44.72 -15.13 0.88
C GLU A 77 -45.15 -14.04 1.87
N THR A 78 -45.88 -14.40 2.93
CA THR A 78 -46.37 -13.44 3.94
C THR A 78 -45.25 -12.91 4.84
N ALA A 79 -44.11 -13.62 4.89
CA ALA A 79 -42.92 -13.22 5.59
C ALA A 79 -42.06 -12.22 4.79
N LEU A 80 -42.33 -12.01 3.49
CA LEU A 80 -41.57 -11.07 2.68
C LEU A 80 -41.90 -9.62 3.05
N PRO A 81 -40.89 -8.73 3.15
CA PRO A 81 -41.11 -7.32 3.42
C PRO A 81 -41.82 -6.65 2.23
N ALA A 82 -42.56 -5.57 2.50
CA ALA A 82 -43.24 -4.74 1.49
C ALA A 82 -42.24 -3.87 0.71
N SER A 83 -41.26 -4.51 0.07
CA SER A 83 -40.18 -3.90 -0.68
C SER A 83 -39.94 -4.69 -1.97
N ASN A 84 -39.41 -4.03 -3.00
CA ASN A 84 -39.15 -4.69 -4.28
C ASN A 84 -37.90 -5.57 -4.19
N LEU A 85 -38.09 -6.88 -4.04
CA LEU A 85 -37.00 -7.84 -3.88
C LEU A 85 -36.69 -8.57 -5.19
N PHE A 86 -35.40 -8.77 -5.42
CA PHE A 86 -34.92 -9.61 -6.51
C PHE A 86 -33.93 -10.61 -5.95
N PHE A 87 -34.16 -11.90 -6.21
CA PHE A 87 -33.28 -12.97 -5.81
C PHE A 87 -32.69 -13.64 -7.04
N ILE A 88 -31.43 -14.05 -6.92
CA ILE A 88 -30.80 -14.89 -7.92
C ILE A 88 -30.11 -16.06 -7.25
N GLU A 89 -30.45 -17.26 -7.69
CA GLU A 89 -29.90 -18.50 -7.15
C GLU A 89 -28.48 -18.71 -7.68
N SER A 90 -27.57 -19.11 -6.80
CA SER A 90 -26.26 -19.61 -7.21
C SER A 90 -26.41 -21.01 -7.79
N GLY A 91 -25.92 -21.22 -9.00
CA GLY A 91 -26.06 -22.50 -9.69
C GLY A 91 -25.00 -22.71 -10.77
N PRO A 92 -25.02 -23.88 -11.44
CA PRO A 92 -24.13 -24.15 -12.56
C PRO A 92 -24.36 -23.12 -13.67
N ILE A 93 -23.29 -22.47 -14.12
CA ILE A 93 -23.37 -21.45 -15.16
C ILE A 93 -23.57 -22.13 -16.51
N SER A 94 -24.70 -21.85 -17.16
CA SER A 94 -25.00 -22.36 -18.49
C SER A 94 -24.03 -21.80 -19.52
N LYS A 95 -23.70 -22.62 -20.54
CA LYS A 95 -22.92 -22.13 -21.69
C LYS A 95 -23.75 -21.09 -22.44
N ILE A 96 -23.21 -19.89 -22.55
CA ILE A 96 -23.83 -18.78 -23.28
C ILE A 96 -23.65 -19.03 -24.79
N GLY A 97 -24.73 -18.88 -25.56
CA GLY A 97 -24.67 -18.93 -27.02
C GLY A 97 -23.89 -17.75 -27.60
N ASP A 98 -23.09 -17.99 -28.63
CA ASP A 98 -22.10 -17.03 -29.17
C ASP A 98 -22.70 -15.95 -30.10
N ASP A 99 -23.95 -15.53 -29.85
CA ASP A 99 -24.53 -14.40 -30.58
C ASP A 99 -24.07 -13.09 -29.95
N SER A 100 -23.04 -12.47 -30.54
CA SER A 100 -22.48 -11.16 -30.16
C SER A 100 -23.52 -10.04 -29.98
N LYS A 101 -24.73 -10.21 -30.51
CA LYS A 101 -25.82 -9.24 -30.40
C LYS A 101 -26.69 -9.43 -29.15
N THR A 102 -26.52 -10.53 -28.43
CA THR A 102 -27.25 -10.81 -27.18
C THR A 102 -26.53 -10.18 -25.98
N LEU A 103 -27.30 -9.66 -25.04
CA LEU A 103 -26.77 -9.06 -23.81
C LEU A 103 -26.07 -10.11 -22.93
N SER A 104 -26.55 -11.35 -22.93
CA SER A 104 -25.92 -12.43 -22.17
C SER A 104 -24.54 -12.80 -22.68
N SER A 105 -24.26 -12.70 -23.99
CA SER A 105 -22.91 -12.91 -24.53
C SER A 105 -21.89 -11.88 -24.00
N LYS A 106 -22.36 -10.67 -23.68
CA LYS A 106 -21.53 -9.53 -23.25
C LYS A 106 -21.43 -9.37 -21.73
N VAL A 107 -22.14 -10.17 -20.95
CA VAL A 107 -22.13 -10.08 -19.48
C VAL A 107 -21.81 -11.44 -18.88
N ARG A 108 -20.75 -11.48 -18.06
CA ARG A 108 -20.37 -12.70 -17.33
C ARG A 108 -20.43 -12.47 -15.83
N SER A 109 -20.85 -13.52 -15.12
CA SER A 109 -20.81 -13.62 -13.67
C SER A 109 -20.12 -14.94 -13.33
N SER A 110 -19.31 -14.94 -12.27
CA SER A 110 -18.55 -16.12 -11.83
C SER A 110 -19.35 -17.08 -10.95
N ARG A 111 -20.54 -16.68 -10.48
CA ARG A 111 -21.35 -17.47 -9.53
C ARG A 111 -22.84 -17.60 -9.86
N TYR A 112 -23.38 -16.72 -10.69
CA TYR A 112 -24.81 -16.68 -10.98
C TYR A 112 -25.01 -16.87 -12.47
N ASP A 113 -25.94 -17.76 -12.84
CA ASP A 113 -26.34 -17.90 -14.23
C ASP A 113 -27.27 -16.73 -14.60
N LEU A 114 -26.72 -15.74 -15.29
CA LEU A 114 -27.49 -14.59 -15.76
C LEU A 114 -28.31 -14.89 -17.02
N GLN A 115 -28.13 -16.06 -17.64
CA GLN A 115 -28.85 -16.43 -18.86
C GLN A 115 -30.35 -16.47 -18.62
N SER A 116 -30.81 -16.96 -17.46
CA SER A 116 -32.23 -17.03 -17.11
C SER A 116 -32.91 -15.66 -17.06
N VAL A 117 -32.16 -14.60 -16.72
CA VAL A 117 -32.69 -13.23 -16.59
C VAL A 117 -32.48 -12.41 -17.87
N LEU A 118 -31.45 -12.72 -18.64
CA LEU A 118 -31.03 -11.98 -19.83
C LEU A 118 -31.40 -12.67 -21.15
N ALA A 119 -32.01 -13.86 -21.11
CA ALA A 119 -32.45 -14.57 -22.29
C ALA A 119 -33.39 -13.70 -23.13
N GLY A 120 -33.12 -13.62 -24.43
CA GLY A 120 -33.92 -12.80 -25.36
C GLY A 120 -33.70 -11.29 -25.24
N ALA A 121 -32.71 -10.83 -24.47
CA ALA A 121 -32.28 -9.44 -24.46
C ALA A 121 -31.15 -9.22 -25.48
N TYR A 122 -31.38 -8.33 -26.43
CA TYR A 122 -30.42 -7.93 -27.45
C TYR A 122 -29.91 -6.50 -27.23
N ILE A 123 -28.78 -6.18 -27.84
CA ILE A 123 -28.18 -4.85 -27.79
C ILE A 123 -28.31 -4.16 -29.15
N ALA A 124 -28.61 -2.87 -29.13
CA ALA A 124 -28.56 -1.97 -30.26
C ALA A 124 -27.86 -0.66 -29.87
N GLU A 125 -27.15 -0.03 -30.80
CA GLU A 125 -26.48 1.25 -30.52
C GLU A 125 -27.49 2.41 -30.52
N THR A 126 -28.53 2.33 -31.37
CA THR A 126 -29.47 3.42 -31.61
C THR A 126 -30.93 2.98 -31.58
N LEU A 127 -31.85 3.92 -31.33
CA LEU A 127 -33.29 3.68 -31.37
C LEU A 127 -33.78 3.18 -32.76
N PRO A 128 -33.33 3.75 -33.90
CA PRO A 128 -33.68 3.22 -35.21
C PRO A 128 -33.29 1.75 -35.40
N GLU A 129 -32.09 1.35 -34.95
CA GLU A 129 -31.65 -0.06 -35.00
C GLU A 129 -32.56 -0.96 -34.14
N ALA A 130 -32.90 -0.52 -32.92
CA ALA A 130 -33.82 -1.25 -32.05
C ALA A 130 -35.22 -1.40 -32.68
N MET A 131 -35.73 -0.36 -33.33
CA MET A 131 -37.02 -0.38 -34.02
C MET A 131 -37.01 -1.28 -35.26
N GLN A 132 -35.88 -1.38 -35.98
CA GLN A 132 -35.74 -2.32 -37.09
C GLN A 132 -35.82 -3.77 -36.60
N ARG A 133 -35.06 -4.09 -35.53
CA ARG A 133 -35.06 -5.43 -34.92
C ARG A 133 -36.40 -5.81 -34.28
N ARG A 134 -37.17 -4.84 -33.79
CA ARG A 134 -38.51 -5.06 -33.22
C ARG A 134 -39.41 -5.92 -34.13
N THR A 135 -39.26 -5.78 -35.44
CA THR A 135 -40.06 -6.53 -36.42
C THR A 135 -39.84 -8.05 -36.32
N THR A 136 -38.61 -8.49 -36.03
CA THR A 136 -38.23 -9.91 -35.93
C THR A 136 -38.25 -10.46 -34.51
N LEU A 137 -38.46 -9.62 -33.49
CA LEU A 137 -38.55 -10.07 -32.10
C LEU A 137 -39.68 -11.07 -31.87
N LYS A 138 -39.40 -12.09 -31.06
CA LYS A 138 -40.41 -12.94 -30.44
C LYS A 138 -41.13 -12.18 -29.30
N PRO A 139 -42.30 -12.66 -28.84
CA PRO A 139 -43.08 -11.96 -27.82
C PRO A 139 -42.35 -11.68 -26.50
N HIS A 140 -41.41 -12.55 -26.08
CA HIS A 140 -40.66 -12.43 -24.83
C HIS A 140 -39.30 -11.71 -24.98
N GLU A 141 -38.92 -11.32 -26.20
CA GLU A 141 -37.62 -10.72 -26.47
C GLU A 141 -37.69 -9.19 -26.43
N CYS A 142 -36.55 -8.57 -26.12
CA CYS A 142 -36.40 -7.12 -26.10
C CYS A 142 -35.04 -6.67 -26.64
N VAL A 143 -34.95 -5.42 -27.10
CA VAL A 143 -33.71 -4.78 -27.53
C VAL A 143 -33.43 -3.60 -26.60
N VAL A 144 -32.25 -3.55 -26.03
CA VAL A 144 -31.78 -2.49 -25.15
C VAL A 144 -30.82 -1.59 -25.92
N THR A 145 -31.15 -0.31 -26.01
CA THR A 145 -30.29 0.70 -26.64
C THR A 145 -29.20 1.20 -25.69
N ARG A 146 -28.12 1.76 -26.23
CA ARG A 146 -27.08 2.44 -25.42
C ARG A 146 -27.62 3.54 -24.50
N CYS A 147 -28.65 4.25 -24.96
CA CYS A 147 -29.30 5.30 -24.17
C CYS A 147 -30.23 4.76 -23.06
N GLY A 148 -30.50 3.46 -23.02
CA GLY A 148 -31.35 2.83 -21.99
C GLY A 148 -32.81 2.67 -22.35
N THR A 149 -33.20 3.03 -23.57
CA THR A 149 -34.52 2.67 -24.10
C THR A 149 -34.56 1.17 -24.33
N VAL A 150 -35.58 0.51 -23.78
CA VAL A 150 -35.86 -0.91 -23.98
C VAL A 150 -37.08 -1.04 -24.88
N VAL A 151 -36.92 -1.79 -25.97
CA VAL A 151 -37.95 -1.99 -26.99
C VAL A 151 -38.36 -3.46 -27.02
N GLY A 152 -39.61 -3.76 -26.71
CA GLY A 152 -40.23 -5.06 -26.90
C GLY A 152 -41.11 -5.11 -28.15
N LYS A 153 -41.78 -6.25 -28.37
CA LYS A 153 -42.62 -6.45 -29.57
C LYS A 153 -43.75 -5.41 -29.71
N ASN A 154 -44.43 -5.10 -28.61
CA ASN A 154 -45.58 -4.20 -28.56
C ASN A 154 -45.47 -3.13 -27.46
N TRP A 155 -44.29 -2.94 -26.87
CA TRP A 155 -44.06 -1.99 -25.80
C TRP A 155 -42.68 -1.34 -25.90
N VAL A 156 -42.54 -0.15 -25.31
CA VAL A 156 -41.27 0.57 -25.20
C VAL A 156 -41.17 1.17 -23.80
N ARG A 157 -40.02 1.02 -23.15
CA ARG A 157 -39.70 1.67 -21.89
C ARG A 157 -38.56 2.67 -22.11
N ALA A 158 -38.84 3.94 -21.92
CA ALA A 158 -37.83 4.98 -21.89
C ALA A 158 -37.02 4.92 -20.58
N PRO A 159 -35.74 5.29 -20.60
CA PRO A 159 -34.96 5.41 -19.37
C PRO A 159 -35.59 6.49 -18.47
N ARG A 160 -35.61 6.25 -17.16
CA ARG A 160 -35.86 7.33 -16.18
C ARG A 160 -34.70 8.33 -16.29
N ARG A 161 -34.94 9.63 -16.05
CA ARG A 161 -33.83 10.60 -15.83
C ARG A 161 -32.81 9.99 -14.88
N PRO A 162 -31.51 10.30 -15.00
CA PRO A 162 -30.46 9.66 -14.20
C PRO A 162 -30.78 9.83 -12.71
N ASP A 163 -31.39 8.79 -12.14
CA ASP A 163 -31.57 8.61 -10.71
C ASP A 163 -30.25 8.05 -10.15
N ASN A 164 -30.10 8.10 -8.83
CA ASN A 164 -28.98 7.55 -8.09
C ASN A 164 -28.65 6.09 -8.48
N GLU A 165 -29.64 5.30 -8.91
CA GLU A 165 -29.45 3.90 -9.37
C GLU A 165 -28.65 3.78 -10.68
N THR A 166 -28.71 4.80 -11.55
CA THR A 166 -28.04 4.80 -12.87
C THR A 166 -26.52 4.85 -12.73
N GLY A 167 -26.01 5.21 -11.54
CA GLY A 167 -24.58 5.27 -11.22
C GLY A 167 -24.05 4.08 -10.42
N LEU A 168 -24.87 3.10 -10.05
CA LEU A 168 -24.49 2.08 -9.06
C LEU A 168 -23.22 1.29 -9.44
N LEU A 169 -23.13 0.79 -10.69
CA LEU A 169 -21.94 0.07 -11.16
C LEU A 169 -20.75 1.00 -11.43
N SER A 170 -21.00 2.22 -11.89
CA SER A 170 -19.92 3.20 -12.12
C SER A 170 -19.26 3.62 -10.82
N ARG A 171 -20.06 3.78 -9.75
CA ARG A 171 -19.57 4.04 -8.40
C ARG A 171 -18.84 2.82 -7.84
N GLU A 172 -19.34 1.61 -8.08
CA GLU A 172 -18.65 0.38 -7.68
C GLU A 172 -17.26 0.25 -8.34
N ASP A 173 -17.15 0.57 -9.64
CA ASP A 173 -15.86 0.59 -10.35
C ASP A 173 -14.90 1.62 -9.74
N GLU A 174 -15.40 2.80 -9.41
CA GLU A 174 -14.62 3.85 -8.79
C GLU A 174 -14.17 3.45 -7.37
N ILE A 175 -15.06 2.85 -6.59
CA ILE A 175 -14.77 2.30 -5.26
C ILE A 175 -13.70 1.21 -5.37
N ASP A 176 -13.83 0.27 -6.31
CA ASP A 176 -12.86 -0.80 -6.52
C ASP A 176 -11.49 -0.24 -6.95
N GLY A 177 -11.47 0.74 -7.85
CA GLY A 177 -10.25 1.44 -8.26
C GLY A 177 -9.57 2.18 -7.11
N LEU A 178 -10.36 2.91 -6.31
CA LEU A 178 -9.86 3.62 -5.13
C LEU A 178 -9.36 2.64 -4.06
N ARG A 179 -10.04 1.50 -3.84
CA ARG A 179 -9.57 0.44 -2.93
C ARG A 179 -8.24 -0.15 -3.37
N ALA A 180 -8.10 -0.44 -4.66
CA ALA A 180 -6.84 -0.93 -5.22
C ALA A 180 -5.71 0.09 -5.02
N GLU A 181 -6.00 1.37 -5.24
CA GLU A 181 -5.03 2.45 -5.05
C GLU A 181 -4.66 2.65 -3.58
N VAL A 182 -5.63 2.60 -2.65
CA VAL A 182 -5.37 2.65 -1.20
C VAL A 182 -4.53 1.46 -0.77
N SER A 183 -4.86 0.25 -1.24
CA SER A 183 -4.10 -0.97 -0.96
C SER A 183 -2.65 -0.91 -1.48
N ARG A 184 -2.37 -0.07 -2.49
CA ARG A 184 -1.02 0.17 -3.02
C ARG A 184 -0.29 1.27 -2.26
N LEU A 185 -0.98 2.37 -1.93
CA LEU A 185 -0.39 3.54 -1.31
C LEU A 185 -0.06 3.33 0.17
N VAL A 186 -0.92 2.65 0.93
CA VAL A 186 -0.72 2.46 2.39
C VAL A 186 0.58 1.71 2.72
N PRO A 187 0.89 0.57 2.09
CA PRO A 187 2.16 -0.11 2.34
C PRO A 187 3.37 0.71 1.87
N ALA A 188 3.23 1.46 0.77
CA ALA A 188 4.31 2.29 0.25
C ALA A 188 4.65 3.47 1.19
N THR A 189 3.64 4.12 1.78
CA THR A 189 3.88 5.16 2.79
C THR A 189 4.50 4.59 4.05
N GLN A 190 4.03 3.41 4.51
CA GLN A 190 4.60 2.75 5.68
C GLN A 190 6.09 2.42 5.47
N ALA A 191 6.45 1.89 4.30
CA ALA A 191 7.83 1.60 3.96
C ALA A 191 8.74 2.85 3.95
N LEU A 192 8.23 3.97 3.45
CA LEU A 192 8.95 5.26 3.47
C LEU A 192 9.11 5.82 4.89
N GLU A 193 8.09 5.66 5.73
CA GLU A 193 8.16 6.05 7.15
C GLU A 193 9.19 5.23 7.91
N ASP A 194 9.21 3.91 7.68
CA ASP A 194 10.20 3.00 8.25
C ASP A 194 11.61 3.37 7.78
N GLU A 195 11.81 3.62 6.48
CA GLU A 195 13.09 4.08 5.94
C GLU A 195 13.55 5.39 6.60
N LEU A 196 12.65 6.36 6.75
CA LEU A 196 12.93 7.64 7.39
C LEU A 196 13.31 7.48 8.87
N LEU A 197 12.70 6.55 9.60
CA LEU A 197 13.10 6.20 10.95
C LEU A 197 14.53 5.62 10.97
N THR A 198 14.85 4.68 10.08
CA THR A 198 16.20 4.10 10.02
C THR A 198 17.27 5.14 9.69
N VAL A 199 16.97 6.08 8.77
CA VAL A 199 17.89 7.18 8.43
C VAL A 199 18.10 8.11 9.63
N ARG A 200 17.04 8.44 10.37
CA ARG A 200 17.13 9.26 11.59
C ARG A 200 17.94 8.59 12.69
N GLU A 201 17.83 7.28 12.85
CA GLU A 201 18.64 6.50 13.80
C GLU A 201 20.12 6.49 13.40
N ARG A 202 20.41 6.24 12.12
CA ARG A 202 21.78 6.31 11.59
C ARG A 202 22.39 7.70 11.76
N PHE A 203 21.61 8.75 11.51
CA PHE A 203 22.07 10.12 11.70
C PHE A 203 22.42 10.39 13.17
N ARG A 204 21.55 10.04 14.11
CA ARG A 204 21.82 10.18 15.56
C ARG A 204 23.07 9.42 15.99
N PHE A 205 23.26 8.20 15.49
CA PHE A 205 24.44 7.39 15.77
C PHE A 205 25.73 8.07 15.27
N LEU A 206 25.74 8.55 14.02
CA LEU A 206 26.90 9.27 13.45
C LEU A 206 27.19 10.59 14.19
N GLU A 207 26.15 11.31 14.62
CA GLU A 207 26.33 12.53 15.40
C GLU A 207 26.94 12.25 16.78
N GLN A 208 26.52 11.17 17.44
CA GLN A 208 27.11 10.72 18.69
C GLN A 208 28.58 10.31 18.51
N GLN A 209 28.92 9.58 17.44
CA GLN A 209 30.31 9.24 17.11
C GLN A 209 31.17 10.49 16.91
N LYS A 210 30.67 11.45 16.13
CA LYS A 210 31.35 12.74 15.92
C LYS A 210 31.59 13.48 17.23
N GLN A 211 30.61 13.52 18.14
CA GLN A 211 30.77 14.15 19.45
C GLN A 211 31.84 13.45 20.29
N THR A 212 31.86 12.12 20.31
CA THR A 212 32.90 11.36 21.03
C THR A 212 34.30 11.63 20.49
N GLU A 213 34.48 11.64 19.17
CA GLU A 213 35.76 11.96 18.54
C GLU A 213 36.22 13.39 18.87
N GLN A 214 35.30 14.36 18.85
CA GLN A 214 35.61 15.75 19.21
C GLN A 214 36.03 15.88 20.68
N GLN A 215 35.36 15.16 21.58
CA GLN A 215 35.72 15.13 23.01
C GLN A 215 37.10 14.49 23.22
N GLU A 216 37.41 13.40 22.52
CA GLU A 216 38.72 12.76 22.56
C GLU A 216 39.83 13.71 22.06
N VAL A 217 39.62 14.33 20.91
CA VAL A 217 40.56 15.32 20.35
C VAL A 217 40.75 16.49 21.31
N HIS A 218 39.67 16.98 21.92
CA HIS A 218 39.74 18.05 22.91
C HIS A 218 40.54 17.63 24.15
N GLY A 219 40.32 16.43 24.68
CA GLY A 219 41.07 15.87 25.80
C GLY A 219 42.56 15.69 25.49
N LEU A 220 42.89 15.19 24.30
CA LEU A 220 44.28 15.08 23.82
C LEU A 220 44.95 16.46 23.69
N ARG A 221 44.22 17.48 23.25
CA ARG A 221 44.73 18.85 23.16
C ARG A 221 45.06 19.43 24.53
N LEU A 222 44.15 19.27 25.51
CA LEU A 222 44.35 19.76 26.88
C LEU A 222 45.53 19.07 27.57
N THR A 223 45.66 17.75 27.42
CA THR A 223 46.80 16.99 27.97
C THR A 223 48.11 17.40 27.30
N GLY A 224 48.10 17.66 25.99
CA GLY A 224 49.24 18.23 25.26
C GLY A 224 49.65 19.61 25.77
N MET A 225 48.68 20.50 26.03
CA MET A 225 48.95 21.84 26.58
C MET A 225 49.49 21.77 28.02
N ASN A 226 48.91 20.92 28.87
CA ASN A 226 49.40 20.73 30.25
C ASN A 226 50.83 20.20 30.28
N THR A 227 51.16 19.20 29.45
CA THR A 227 52.52 18.65 29.40
C THR A 227 53.53 19.65 28.83
N ALA A 228 53.13 20.46 27.84
CA ALA A 228 53.96 21.54 27.32
C ALA A 228 54.24 22.62 28.39
N SER A 229 53.22 23.03 29.15
CA SER A 229 53.37 23.97 30.27
C SER A 229 54.31 23.42 31.36
N LEU A 230 54.17 22.14 31.72
CA LEU A 230 55.08 21.50 32.69
C LEU A 230 56.52 21.43 32.19
N TRP A 231 56.72 21.15 30.89
CA TRP A 231 58.04 21.20 30.27
C TRP A 231 58.63 22.62 30.27
N GLN A 232 57.81 23.63 30.03
CA GLN A 232 58.24 25.03 30.02
C GLN A 232 58.60 25.50 31.44
N ILE A 233 57.81 25.13 32.44
CA ILE A 233 58.13 25.34 33.87
C ILE A 233 59.43 24.62 34.23
N ARG A 234 59.64 23.37 33.78
CA ARG A 234 60.87 22.60 34.05
C ARG A 234 62.10 23.14 33.31
N LYS A 235 61.91 23.76 32.15
CA LYS A 235 62.98 24.39 31.35
C LYS A 235 63.43 25.73 31.96
N HIS A 236 62.49 26.54 32.46
CA HIS A 236 62.77 27.84 33.09
C HIS A 236 63.06 27.73 34.59
N GLY A 237 62.54 26.70 35.25
CA GLY A 237 62.85 26.31 36.62
C GLY A 237 64.06 25.40 36.67
N LEU A 238 65.23 26.00 36.83
CA LEU A 238 66.51 25.35 37.13
C LEU A 238 66.42 24.60 38.48
N LEU A 239 65.87 23.39 38.49
CA LEU A 239 65.96 22.47 39.62
C LEU A 239 66.89 21.31 39.25
N ARG A 240 68.09 21.34 39.84
CA ARG A 240 69.02 20.21 39.89
C ARG A 240 68.31 19.03 40.55
N LEU A 241 68.08 17.95 39.81
CA LEU A 241 67.87 16.64 40.41
C LEU A 241 68.93 15.68 39.88
N LYS A 242 69.49 14.90 40.81
CA LYS A 242 70.46 13.84 40.56
C LYS A 242 69.81 12.71 39.74
N PRO A 243 70.61 11.84 39.09
CA PRO A 243 70.12 10.84 38.13
C PRO A 243 69.18 9.76 38.69
N ASP A 244 68.88 9.75 40.00
CA ASP A 244 68.22 8.63 40.67
C ASP A 244 66.69 8.74 40.76
N ASP A 245 66.09 9.88 40.39
CA ASP A 245 64.64 10.11 40.57
C ASP A 245 63.77 9.74 39.34
N ILE A 246 64.32 9.05 38.33
CA ILE A 246 63.52 8.61 37.18
C ILE A 246 62.91 7.24 37.47
N SER A 247 61.72 7.22 38.09
CA SER A 247 60.85 6.04 38.01
C SER A 247 59.99 6.13 36.74
N LEU A 248 60.18 5.17 35.82
CA LEU A 248 59.34 5.05 34.64
C LEU A 248 57.92 4.60 35.06
N PRO A 249 56.85 5.15 34.45
CA PRO A 249 55.49 4.68 34.68
C PRO A 249 55.38 3.17 34.40
N ALA A 250 54.73 2.42 35.29
CA ALA A 250 54.64 0.94 35.26
C ALA A 250 54.20 0.34 33.92
N LYS A 251 53.51 1.12 33.08
CA LYS A 251 53.05 0.79 31.72
C LYS A 251 54.20 0.46 30.74
N TRP A 252 55.41 0.92 31.03
CA TRP A 252 56.59 0.74 30.16
C TRP A 252 57.56 -0.35 30.65
N LYS A 253 57.29 -1.00 31.78
CA LYS A 253 58.15 -2.07 32.33
C LYS A 253 58.03 -3.41 31.58
N ASN A 254 57.02 -3.58 30.73
CA ASN A 254 56.71 -4.86 30.06
C ASN A 254 57.16 -4.94 28.58
N LEU A 255 57.96 -3.99 28.10
CA LEU A 255 58.60 -4.11 26.79
C LEU A 255 59.85 -4.99 26.92
N SER A 256 59.91 -6.06 26.13
CA SER A 256 60.84 -7.18 26.31
C SER A 256 62.34 -6.77 26.23
N PRO A 257 63.26 -7.54 26.87
CA PRO A 257 64.66 -7.16 27.01
C PRO A 257 65.53 -7.22 25.73
N SER A 258 64.97 -7.48 24.55
CA SER A 258 65.75 -7.83 23.36
C SER A 258 66.33 -6.65 22.57
N LEU A 259 66.28 -5.41 23.07
CA LEU A 259 66.68 -4.22 22.30
C LEU A 259 67.81 -3.36 22.89
N VAL A 260 68.54 -3.84 23.91
CA VAL A 260 69.70 -3.11 24.45
C VAL A 260 70.93 -4.00 24.51
N LYS A 261 71.58 -4.16 23.35
CA LYS A 261 72.99 -4.52 23.26
C LYS A 261 73.66 -3.52 22.31
N LEU A 262 74.27 -2.47 22.86
CA LEU A 262 75.24 -1.65 22.14
C LEU A 262 76.18 -0.97 23.13
N GLU A 263 77.34 -1.61 23.24
CA GLU A 263 78.70 -1.10 23.44
C GLU A 263 78.95 0.04 24.43
N ARG A 264 79.63 -0.35 25.52
CA ARG A 264 80.43 0.53 26.36
C ARG A 264 81.52 1.17 25.52
N GLY A 265 81.40 2.46 25.21
CA GLY A 265 82.44 3.13 24.42
C GLY A 265 82.19 4.57 24.00
N SER A 266 81.25 5.31 24.59
CA SER A 266 81.27 6.78 24.56
C SER A 266 80.23 7.32 25.54
N MET A 267 80.63 8.23 26.42
CA MET A 267 79.75 8.88 27.38
C MET A 267 78.96 9.98 26.65
N MET A 268 77.81 9.62 26.07
CA MET A 268 76.80 10.59 25.62
C MET A 268 75.50 10.39 26.40
N PRO A 269 74.84 11.47 26.86
CA PRO A 269 73.60 11.38 27.60
C PRO A 269 72.50 10.75 26.73
N VAL A 270 71.84 9.73 27.29
CA VAL A 270 70.77 8.89 26.70
C VAL A 270 69.67 9.71 25.99
N GLY A 271 69.47 10.98 26.37
CA GLY A 271 68.53 11.90 25.72
C GLY A 271 68.85 12.25 24.25
N ILE A 272 70.13 12.26 23.85
CA ILE A 272 70.52 12.59 22.46
C ILE A 272 70.29 11.40 21.53
N LEU A 273 70.48 10.17 22.03
CA LEU A 273 70.18 8.94 21.29
C LEU A 273 68.67 8.77 21.04
N LEU A 274 67.82 9.15 22.00
CA LEU A 274 66.36 9.13 21.83
C LEU A 274 65.88 10.18 20.80
N TRP A 275 66.48 11.38 20.83
CA TRP A 275 66.16 12.44 19.87
C TRP A 275 66.56 12.07 18.44
N ARG A 276 67.72 11.41 18.29
CA ARG A 276 68.23 10.95 16.98
C ARG A 276 67.40 9.77 16.43
N LYS A 277 66.90 8.87 17.29
CA LYS A 277 65.98 7.78 16.91
C LYS A 277 64.57 8.29 16.56
N MET A 278 64.03 9.26 17.31
CA MET A 278 62.73 9.89 16.99
C MET A 278 62.77 10.68 15.68
N ARG A 279 63.92 11.29 15.34
CA ARG A 279 64.09 12.01 14.05
C ARG A 279 64.20 11.05 12.85
N GLN A 280 64.78 9.86 13.02
CA GLN A 280 64.80 8.82 11.98
C GLN A 280 63.43 8.16 11.75
N VAL A 281 62.63 7.93 12.80
CA VAL A 281 61.27 7.36 12.65
C VAL A 281 60.31 8.34 11.96
N ARG A 282 60.55 9.66 12.10
CA ARG A 282 59.77 10.70 11.40
C ARG A 282 60.04 10.80 9.89
N LEU A 283 61.10 10.15 9.39
CA LEU A 283 61.48 10.18 7.97
C LEU A 283 60.99 8.96 7.17
N ILE A 284 60.41 7.94 7.81
CA ILE A 284 60.00 6.69 7.12
C ILE A 284 58.48 6.57 6.87
N VAL A 285 57.63 7.41 7.49
CA VAL A 285 56.15 7.26 7.36
C VAL A 285 55.49 8.38 6.52
N ILE A 286 56.27 9.26 5.89
CA ILE A 286 55.75 10.14 4.83
C ILE A 286 56.17 9.56 3.48
N GLY A 287 55.50 8.46 3.11
CA GLY A 287 55.67 7.77 1.84
C GLY A 287 54.33 7.26 1.32
N LYS A 288 53.57 8.17 0.69
CA LYS A 288 52.45 8.01 -0.29
C LYS A 288 51.29 7.05 0.02
N PRO A 289 50.10 7.38 -0.50
CA PRO A 289 49.67 6.60 -1.67
C PRO A 289 49.34 7.48 -2.88
N CYS A 290 49.69 6.94 -4.05
CA CYS A 290 48.93 7.10 -5.28
C CYS A 290 47.73 6.15 -5.25
#